data_AF-A5JXY1-F1
#
_entry.id   AF-A5JXY1-F1
#
_cell.length_a   1.000
_cell.length_b   1.000
_cell.length_c   1.000
_cell.angle_alpha   90.00
_cell.angle_beta   90.00
_cell.angle_gamma   90.00
#
_symmetry.space_group_name_H-M   'P 1'
#
loop_
_entity.id
_entity.type
_entity.pdbx_description
1 polymer ?
#
loop_
_entity_poly.entity_id
_entity_poly.type
_entity_poly.pdbx_seq_one_letter_code
_entity_poly.pdbx_strand_id
1 'polypeptide(L)'
;AGMNRVVGDHMGMLATVMNGLAMRDALHRAYVNARVMSAIPLKGVCDDYNWADAIRELRQGRVVIFSAGTGNPFFTTDSAACLRGIEIEADVVLKATKVDGVFTADPVANPDAELYDKL
;
A
#
# COMPACT_ATOMS: atom_id res chain seq x y z
N ALA A 1 -22.44 18.84 0.85
CA ALA A 1 -21.55 19.92 0.38
C ALA A 1 -20.12 19.39 0.45
N GLY A 2 -19.61 18.95 -0.70
CA GLY A 2 -18.50 17.99 -0.79
C GLY A 2 -17.14 18.67 -0.79
N MET A 3 -16.23 18.12 0.03
CA MET A 3 -14.80 18.41 -0.04
C MET A 3 -14.30 18.22 -1.48
N ASN A 4 -13.40 19.10 -1.95
CA ASN A 4 -12.76 18.94 -3.25
C ASN A 4 -12.11 17.55 -3.31
N ARG A 5 -12.42 16.77 -4.34
CA ARG A 5 -11.95 15.39 -4.51
C ARG A 5 -10.44 15.27 -4.38
N VAL A 6 -9.69 16.22 -4.96
CA VAL A 6 -8.23 16.27 -4.90
C VAL A 6 -7.73 16.42 -3.46
N VAL A 7 -8.38 17.28 -2.67
CA VAL A 7 -8.03 17.48 -1.25
C VAL A 7 -8.33 16.21 -0.45
N GLY A 8 -9.47 15.57 -0.71
CA GLY A 8 -9.81 14.29 -0.09
C GLY A 8 -8.78 13.19 -0.40
N ASP A 9 -8.34 13.09 -1.66
CA ASP A 9 -7.32 12.12 -2.06
C ASP A 9 -5.94 12.46 -1.45
N HIS A 10 -5.57 13.74 -1.34
CA HIS A 10 -4.36 14.15 -0.61
C HIS A 10 -4.40 13.75 0.87
N MET A 11 -5.55 13.96 1.53
CA MET A 11 -5.74 13.51 2.91
C MET A 11 -5.63 11.98 3.02
N GLY A 12 -6.20 11.24 2.06
CA GLY A 12 -6.04 9.79 1.97
C GLY A 12 -4.58 9.37 1.82
N MET A 13 -3.82 10.03 0.95
CA MET A 13 -2.39 9.76 0.78
C MET A 13 -1.60 10.01 2.08
N LEU A 14 -1.85 11.11 2.79
CA LEU A 14 -1.23 11.36 4.10
C LEU A 14 -1.62 10.31 5.14
N ALA A 15 -2.87 9.84 5.14
CA ALA A 15 -3.31 8.76 6.02
C ALA A 15 -2.52 7.46 5.76
N THR A 16 -2.21 7.13 4.50
CA THR A 16 -1.33 5.98 4.20
C THR A 16 0.09 6.17 4.72
N VAL A 17 0.62 7.40 4.71
CA VAL A 17 1.93 7.70 5.31
C VAL A 17 1.89 7.48 6.83
N MET A 18 0.85 7.95 7.50
CA MET A 18 0.66 7.72 8.94
C MET A 18 0.64 6.22 9.27
N ASN A 19 -0.13 5.43 8.50
CA ASN A 19 -0.17 3.97 8.66
C ASN A 19 1.19 3.33 8.40
N GLY A 20 1.92 3.77 7.37
CA GLY A 20 3.25 3.26 7.05
C GLY A 20 4.27 3.54 8.16
N LEU A 21 4.22 4.72 8.79
CA LEU A 21 5.06 5.05 9.94
C LEU A 21 4.75 4.16 11.15
N ALA A 22 3.47 3.94 11.45
CA ALA A 22 3.03 3.05 12.52
C ALA A 22 3.48 1.61 12.27
N MET A 23 3.34 1.12 11.03
CA MET A 23 3.78 -0.23 10.65
C MET A 23 5.31 -0.36 10.74
N ARG A 24 6.07 0.64 10.32
CA ARG A 24 7.54 0.65 10.44
C ARG A 24 7.97 0.54 11.91
N ASP A 25 7.38 1.35 12.78
CA ASP A 25 7.69 1.32 14.21
C ASP A 25 7.35 -0.04 14.83
N ALA A 26 6.20 -0.63 14.48
CA ALA A 26 5.84 -1.98 14.92
C ALA A 26 6.85 -3.04 14.44
N LEU A 27 7.32 -2.97 13.19
CA LEU A 27 8.35 -3.87 12.66
C LEU A 27 9.70 -3.69 13.37
N HIS A 28 10.11 -2.44 13.63
CA HIS A 28 11.36 -2.16 14.34
C HIS A 28 11.31 -2.70 15.78
N ARG A 29 10.18 -2.55 16.48
CA ARG A 29 9.97 -3.15 17.82
C ARG A 29 10.01 -4.67 17.79
N ALA A 30 9.68 -5.29 16.66
CA ALA A 30 9.79 -6.72 16.41
C ALA A 30 11.17 -7.13 15.85
N TYR A 31 12.17 -6.26 15.90
CA TYR A 31 13.53 -6.49 15.37
C TYR A 31 13.59 -6.75 13.85
N VAL A 32 12.59 -6.29 13.09
CA VAL A 32 12.55 -6.38 11.63
C VAL A 32 13.01 -5.06 11.02
N ASN A 33 14.01 -5.12 10.15
CA ASN A 33 14.49 -3.95 9.41
C ASN A 33 13.46 -3.52 8.36
N ALA A 34 12.89 -2.33 8.54
CA ALA A 34 11.89 -1.77 7.63
C ALA A 34 12.19 -0.32 7.22
N ARG A 35 11.86 0.03 5.97
CA ARG A 35 11.94 1.37 5.39
C ARG A 35 10.56 1.83 4.93
N VAL A 36 10.25 3.12 5.08
CA VAL A 36 9.04 3.73 4.51
C VAL A 36 9.48 4.67 3.41
N MET A 37 8.91 4.47 2.22
CA MET A 37 9.15 5.26 1.03
C MET A 37 7.83 5.87 0.55
N SER A 38 7.78 7.19 0.47
CA SER A 38 6.56 7.93 0.07
C SER A 38 6.63 8.37 -1.38
N ALA A 39 5.53 8.22 -2.12
CA ALA A 39 5.40 8.78 -3.46
C ALA A 39 5.38 10.33 -3.47
N ILE A 40 4.98 10.95 -2.36
CA ILE A 40 5.04 12.41 -2.16
C ILE A 40 6.23 12.72 -1.24
N PRO A 41 7.15 13.62 -1.61
CA PRO A 41 8.30 13.93 -0.79
C PRO A 41 7.94 14.53 0.58
N LEU A 42 8.43 13.90 1.66
CA LEU A 42 8.15 14.28 3.04
C LEU A 42 9.44 14.30 3.87
N LYS A 43 10.27 15.31 3.59
CA LYS A 43 11.61 15.47 4.19
C LYS A 43 11.56 15.42 5.71
N GLY A 44 12.40 14.57 6.29
CA GLY A 44 12.53 14.37 7.74
C GLY A 44 11.54 13.38 8.35
N VAL A 45 10.56 12.89 7.58
CA VAL A 45 9.55 11.94 8.07
C VAL A 45 9.82 10.53 7.54
N CYS A 46 9.99 10.41 6.23
CA CYS A 46 10.29 9.15 5.54
C CYS A 46 11.13 9.41 4.28
N ASP A 47 11.62 8.34 3.67
CA ASP A 47 12.39 8.44 2.44
C ASP A 47 11.44 8.76 1.26
N ASP A 48 11.95 9.47 0.27
CA ASP A 48 11.25 9.63 -1.01
C ASP A 48 11.32 8.31 -1.78
N TYR A 49 10.24 7.94 -2.47
CA TYR A 49 10.27 6.73 -3.29
C TYR A 49 11.32 6.85 -4.39
N ASN A 50 12.27 5.92 -4.37
CA ASN A 50 13.26 5.71 -5.42
C ASN A 50 13.32 4.22 -5.73
N TRP A 51 13.11 3.88 -7.00
CA TRP A 51 13.08 2.49 -7.47
C TRP A 51 14.38 1.73 -7.17
N ALA A 52 15.53 2.34 -7.45
CA ALA A 52 16.83 1.69 -7.25
C ALA A 52 17.11 1.46 -5.76
N ASP A 53 16.74 2.40 -4.89
CA ASP A 53 16.84 2.23 -3.45
C ASP A 53 15.88 1.14 -2.95
N ALA A 54 14.64 1.11 -3.42
CA ALA A 54 13.66 0.09 -3.05
C ALA A 54 14.18 -1.33 -3.37
N ILE A 55 14.67 -1.54 -4.60
CA ILE A 55 15.29 -2.82 -5.01
C ILE A 55 16.50 -3.16 -4.13
N ARG A 56 17.34 -2.17 -3.80
CA ARG A 56 18.50 -2.40 -2.92
C ARG A 56 18.07 -2.85 -1.52
N GLU A 57 17.09 -2.19 -0.90
CA GLU A 57 16.61 -2.56 0.44
C GLU A 57 15.96 -3.95 0.42
N LEU A 58 15.19 -4.29 -0.62
CA LEU A 58 14.59 -5.61 -0.82
C LEU A 58 15.66 -6.71 -0.97
N ARG A 59 16.70 -6.48 -1.77
CA ARG A 59 17.83 -7.42 -1.94
C ARG A 59 18.63 -7.64 -0.66
N GLN A 60 18.58 -6.71 0.28
CA GLN A 60 19.19 -6.83 1.60
C GLN A 60 18.28 -7.53 2.62
N GLY A 61 17.12 -8.04 2.20
CA GLY A 61 16.16 -8.71 3.06
C GLY A 61 15.40 -7.77 3.99
N ARG A 62 15.30 -6.48 3.65
CA ARG A 62 14.54 -5.50 4.43
C ARG A 62 13.13 -5.36 3.89
N VAL A 63 12.19 -5.05 4.79
CA VAL A 63 10.82 -4.71 4.42
C VAL A 63 10.78 -3.29 3.88
N VAL A 64 10.14 -3.10 2.71
CA VAL A 64 9.90 -1.78 2.13
C VAL A 64 8.40 -1.50 2.15
N ILE A 65 8.02 -0.38 2.76
CA ILE A 65 6.63 0.07 2.90
C ILE A 65 6.45 1.26 1.95
N PHE A 66 5.62 1.08 0.91
CA PHE A 66 5.25 2.15 0.00
C PHE A 66 4.04 2.91 0.53
N SER A 67 4.20 4.23 0.66
CA SER A 67 3.16 5.15 1.15
C SER A 67 2.83 6.23 0.13
N ALA A 68 1.74 6.95 0.36
CA ALA A 68 1.15 7.96 -0.53
C ALA A 68 0.71 7.41 -1.91
N GLY A 69 0.49 6.09 -2.02
CA GLY A 69 -0.03 5.46 -3.23
C GLY A 69 0.81 5.76 -4.47
N THR A 70 0.15 6.20 -5.56
CA THR A 70 0.81 6.63 -6.79
C THR A 70 1.33 8.07 -6.73
N GLY A 71 1.05 8.80 -5.64
CA GLY A 71 1.32 10.23 -5.51
C GLY A 71 0.32 11.13 -6.25
N ASN A 72 -0.68 10.55 -6.92
CA ASN A 72 -1.63 11.29 -7.75
C ASN A 72 -3.08 11.13 -7.22
N PRO A 73 -3.89 12.20 -7.20
CA PRO A 73 -5.33 12.11 -6.97
C PRO A 73 -6.04 11.22 -7.99
N PHE A 74 -7.26 10.79 -7.69
CA PHE A 74 -8.10 9.91 -8.52
C PHE A 74 -7.62 8.46 -8.67
N PHE A 75 -6.48 8.10 -8.09
CA PHE A 75 -6.01 6.71 -8.02
C PHE A 75 -6.31 6.07 -6.67
N THR A 76 -6.39 4.74 -6.67
CA THR A 76 -6.56 3.95 -5.44
C THR A 76 -5.24 3.34 -5.00
N THR A 77 -5.20 2.83 -3.77
CA THR A 77 -4.07 2.04 -3.26
C THR A 77 -3.87 0.75 -4.05
N ASP A 78 -4.92 0.18 -4.64
CA ASP A 78 -4.79 -1.00 -5.51
C ASP A 78 -4.02 -0.65 -6.79
N SER A 79 -4.26 0.52 -7.38
CA SER A 79 -3.45 1.00 -8.52
C SER A 79 -1.98 1.14 -8.14
N ALA A 80 -1.69 1.66 -6.94
CA ALA A 80 -0.33 1.78 -6.44
C ALA A 80 0.32 0.42 -6.18
N ALA A 81 -0.42 -0.54 -5.61
CA ALA A 81 0.07 -1.89 -5.35
C ALA A 81 0.47 -2.60 -6.65
N CYS A 82 -0.36 -2.52 -7.70
CA CYS A 82 -0.03 -3.05 -9.01
C CYS A 82 1.17 -2.34 -9.63
N LEU A 83 1.19 -0.99 -9.60
CA LEU A 83 2.30 -0.19 -10.13
C LEU A 83 3.64 -0.56 -9.45
N ARG A 84 3.68 -0.53 -8.12
CA ARG A 84 4.88 -0.84 -7.35
C ARG A 84 5.29 -2.29 -7.50
N GLY A 85 4.33 -3.22 -7.55
CA GLY A 85 4.60 -4.64 -7.80
C GLY A 85 5.29 -4.87 -9.13
N ILE A 86 4.83 -4.20 -10.20
CA ILE A 86 5.48 -4.25 -11.52
C ILE A 86 6.88 -3.63 -11.46
N GLU A 87 7.02 -2.44 -10.87
CA GLU A 87 8.30 -1.74 -10.80
C GLU A 87 9.37 -2.54 -10.03
N ILE A 88 9.01 -3.20 -8.93
CA ILE A 88 9.96 -4.01 -8.16
C ILE A 88 10.11 -5.44 -8.68
N GLU A 89 9.46 -5.77 -9.79
CA GLU A 89 9.44 -7.12 -10.38
C GLU A 89 8.97 -8.20 -9.39
N ALA A 90 7.91 -7.91 -8.63
CA ALA A 90 7.34 -8.87 -7.68
C ALA A 90 6.71 -10.06 -8.42
N ASP A 91 6.97 -11.27 -7.93
CA ASP A 91 6.37 -12.49 -8.48
C ASP A 91 4.84 -12.50 -8.36
N VAL A 92 4.31 -11.87 -7.29
CA VAL A 92 2.88 -11.82 -6.99
C VAL A 92 2.51 -10.58 -6.18
N VAL A 93 1.30 -10.06 -6.40
CA VAL A 93 0.69 -9.02 -5.55
C VAL A 93 -0.36 -9.67 -4.66
N LEU A 94 -0.12 -9.66 -3.35
CA LEU A 94 -1.05 -10.20 -2.36
C LEU A 94 -1.93 -9.07 -1.81
N LYS A 95 -3.24 -9.13 -2.09
CA LYS A 95 -4.21 -8.17 -1.58
C LYS A 95 -4.84 -8.69 -0.29
N ALA A 96 -4.37 -8.19 0.86
CA ALA A 96 -5.00 -8.49 2.15
C ALA A 96 -6.35 -7.76 2.27
N THR A 97 -7.42 -8.51 2.52
CA THR A 97 -8.78 -7.98 2.70
C THR A 97 -9.39 -8.54 3.99
N LYS A 98 -10.63 -8.14 4.32
CA LYS A 98 -11.38 -8.66 5.47
C LYS A 98 -12.21 -9.91 5.14
N VAL A 99 -12.16 -10.36 3.89
CA VAL A 99 -12.91 -11.53 3.38
C VAL A 99 -11.91 -12.54 2.83
N ASP A 100 -12.26 -13.82 2.81
CA ASP A 100 -11.29 -14.89 2.55
C ASP A 100 -10.81 -14.97 1.09
N GLY A 101 -11.41 -14.22 0.16
CA GLY A 101 -10.99 -14.17 -1.23
C GLY A 101 -11.93 -13.36 -2.11
N VAL A 102 -12.00 -13.73 -3.39
CA VAL A 102 -12.91 -13.10 -4.35
C VAL A 102 -14.24 -13.85 -4.34
N PHE A 103 -15.31 -13.15 -3.96
CA PHE A 103 -16.67 -13.68 -3.95
C PHE A 103 -17.47 -13.15 -5.15
N THR A 104 -18.57 -13.81 -5.48
CA THR A 104 -19.56 -13.34 -6.46
C THR A 104 -20.23 -12.02 -6.05
N ALA A 105 -20.37 -11.77 -4.75
CA ALA A 105 -20.93 -10.56 -4.15
C ALA A 105 -20.29 -10.28 -2.77
N ASP A 106 -20.63 -9.17 -2.11
CA ASP A 106 -20.19 -8.91 -0.73
C ASP A 106 -20.80 -9.95 0.23
N PRO A 107 -20.00 -10.84 0.84
CA PRO A 107 -20.52 -11.92 1.70
C PRO A 107 -21.11 -11.41 3.01
N VAL A 108 -20.83 -10.17 3.41
CA VAL A 108 -21.43 -9.56 4.61
C VAL A 108 -22.87 -9.12 4.33
N ALA A 109 -23.15 -8.69 3.09
CA ALA A 109 -24.46 -8.19 2.69
C ALA A 109 -25.33 -9.26 2.01
N ASN A 110 -24.71 -10.25 1.36
CA ASN A 110 -25.40 -11.29 0.63
C ASN A 110 -24.99 -12.69 1.15
N PRO A 111 -25.91 -13.43 1.81
CA PRO A 111 -25.62 -14.77 2.31
C PRO A 111 -25.41 -15.79 1.19
N ASP A 112 -25.87 -15.52 -0.03
CA ASP A 112 -25.69 -16.40 -1.20
C ASP A 112 -24.38 -16.08 -1.96
N ALA A 113 -23.46 -15.31 -1.37
CA ALA A 113 -22.17 -15.02 -1.98
C ALA A 113 -21.28 -16.27 -2.00
N GLU A 114 -20.79 -16.65 -3.19
CA GLU A 114 -19.95 -17.83 -3.39
C GLU A 114 -18.49 -17.41 -3.61
N LEU A 115 -17.56 -18.16 -3.00
CA LEU A 115 -16.12 -17.94 -3.12
C LEU A 115 -15.59 -18.63 -4.39
N TYR A 116 -14.77 -17.93 -5.15
CA TYR A 116 -14.02 -18.53 -6.26
C TYR A 116 -12.67 -19.08 -5.79
N ASP A 117 -12.39 -20.36 -6.09
CA ASP A 117 -11.09 -20.98 -5.79
C ASP A 117 -9.99 -20.55 -6.78
N LYS A 118 -10.37 -20.29 -8.04
CA LYS A 118 -9.51 -19.82 -9.14
C LYS A 118 -10.32 -18.97 -10.12
N LEU A 119 -9.67 -17.98 -10.75
CA LEU A 119 -10.23 -17.08 -11.75
C LEU A 119 -9.41 -17.13 -13.04
#